data_AF-A0A941W3A8-F1
#
_entry.id   AF-A0A941W3A8-F1
#
_cell.length_a   1.000
_cell.length_b   1.000
_cell.length_c   1.000
_cell.angle_alpha   90.00
_cell.angle_beta   90.00
_cell.angle_gamma   90.00
#
_symmetry.space_group_name_H-M   'P 1'
#
loop_
_entity.id
_entity.type
_entity.pdbx_description
1 polymer ?
#
loop_
_entity_poly.entity_id
_entity_poly.type
_entity_poly.pdbx_seq_one_letter_code
_entity_poly.pdbx_strand_id
1 'polypeptide(L)'
;MSVDKMAGINNSQVGKVIGNKNLTKPGDIKKAASGYSKEVQVSKEGDKVEISAEARKLQETLSTLKAEIKNMPDVREEKVKDVKARIEAGIYDPDAVTKEVARSIKNSGLI
;
A
#
# COMPACT_ATOMS: atom_id res chain seq x y z
N MET A 1 34.17 25.00 -29.85
CA MET A 1 33.21 25.34 -28.78
C MET A 1 32.27 24.16 -28.60
N SER A 2 32.00 23.79 -27.34
CA SER A 2 30.83 23.11 -26.78
C SER A 2 29.83 22.44 -27.76
N VAL A 3 29.49 21.17 -27.51
CA VAL A 3 28.29 20.85 -26.70
C VAL A 3 28.31 19.40 -26.22
N ASP A 4 28.13 19.27 -24.90
CA ASP A 4 27.77 18.06 -24.17
C ASP A 4 26.28 17.66 -24.37
N LYS A 5 25.97 16.42 -23.90
CA LYS A 5 24.66 15.81 -23.56
C LYS A 5 23.98 15.00 -24.68
N MET A 6 23.45 13.80 -24.46
CA MET A 6 23.22 13.01 -23.24
C MET A 6 23.11 11.54 -23.65
N ALA A 7 23.70 10.62 -22.88
CA ALA A 7 23.42 9.19 -23.01
C ALA A 7 21.95 8.92 -22.64
N GLY A 8 21.21 8.31 -23.55
CA GLY A 8 19.86 7.80 -23.31
C GLY A 8 19.74 6.39 -23.85
N ILE A 9 19.75 5.40 -22.97
CA ILE A 9 19.38 4.02 -23.29
C ILE A 9 17.86 3.91 -23.10
N ASN A 10 17.09 3.48 -24.11
CA ASN A 10 16.19 2.34 -23.93
C ASN A 10 15.64 1.77 -25.25
N ASN A 11 15.73 0.44 -25.38
CA ASN A 11 15.40 -0.33 -26.57
C ASN A 11 13.88 -0.41 -26.80
N SER A 12 13.37 0.36 -27.75
CA SER A 12 12.08 0.05 -28.41
C SER A 12 12.36 -0.87 -29.60
N GLN A 13 12.48 -2.18 -29.33
CA GLN A 13 12.45 -3.16 -30.41
C GLN A 13 11.02 -3.63 -30.64
N VAL A 14 10.37 -2.93 -31.57
CA VAL A 14 9.15 -3.34 -32.25
C VAL A 14 9.43 -4.60 -33.08
N GLY A 15 8.85 -5.73 -32.70
CA GLY A 15 8.90 -7.00 -33.44
C GLY A 15 7.51 -7.52 -33.79
N LYS A 16 7.19 -7.56 -35.08
CA LYS A 16 6.02 -8.11 -35.80
C LYS A 16 5.08 -9.07 -35.01
N VAL A 17 3.82 -8.68 -34.87
CA VAL A 17 2.70 -9.61 -34.60
C VAL A 17 2.28 -10.26 -35.92
N ILE A 18 2.46 -11.57 -36.05
CA ILE A 18 1.95 -12.36 -37.18
C ILE A 18 0.49 -12.70 -36.88
N GLY A 19 -0.44 -12.19 -37.68
CA GLY A 19 -1.88 -12.35 -37.48
C GLY A 19 -2.40 -13.78 -37.63
N ASN A 20 -3.34 -14.13 -36.75
CA ASN A 20 -3.91 -15.48 -36.60
C ASN A 20 -5.09 -15.65 -37.59
N LYS A 21 -5.02 -16.61 -38.51
CA LYS A 21 -5.97 -16.79 -39.63
C LYS A 21 -7.29 -17.52 -39.32
N ASN A 22 -7.77 -17.55 -38.07
CA ASN A 22 -8.93 -18.38 -37.69
C ASN A 22 -10.04 -17.59 -36.98
N LEU A 23 -10.64 -16.62 -37.66
CA LEU A 23 -11.89 -15.97 -37.23
C LEU A 23 -13.01 -16.37 -38.20
N THR A 24 -13.61 -17.55 -38.01
CA THR A 24 -14.91 -17.87 -38.61
C THR A 24 -16.02 -17.32 -37.71
N LYS A 25 -16.85 -16.43 -38.27
CA LYS A 25 -17.99 -15.79 -37.59
C LYS A 25 -19.01 -16.86 -37.15
N PRO A 26 -19.55 -16.82 -35.92
CA PRO A 26 -20.59 -17.75 -35.54
C PRO A 26 -21.96 -17.26 -36.04
N GLY A 27 -22.53 -18.00 -37.00
CA GLY A 27 -23.95 -17.99 -37.31
C GLY A 27 -24.75 -18.87 -36.34
N ASP A 28 -26.04 -18.59 -36.27
CA ASP A 28 -27.02 -19.06 -35.28
C ASP A 28 -27.08 -20.57 -35.05
N ILE A 29 -27.01 -21.03 -33.79
CA ILE A 29 -27.52 -22.35 -33.40
C ILE A 29 -28.21 -22.28 -32.03
N LYS A 30 -29.53 -22.46 -32.05
CA LYS A 30 -30.43 -22.60 -30.88
C LYS A 30 -30.14 -23.93 -30.17
N LYS A 31 -30.02 -23.93 -28.83
CA LYS A 31 -29.78 -25.15 -28.04
C LYS A 31 -31.01 -25.50 -27.19
N ALA A 32 -31.64 -26.63 -27.49
CA ALA A 32 -32.62 -27.29 -26.63
C ALA A 32 -31.95 -28.40 -25.80
N ALA A 33 -32.32 -28.40 -24.52
CA ALA A 33 -32.37 -29.46 -23.50
C ALA A 33 -31.34 -30.61 -23.41
N SER A 34 -31.04 -30.87 -22.14
CA SER A 34 -30.78 -32.17 -21.49
C SER A 34 -29.34 -32.67 -21.40
N GLY A 35 -29.03 -33.29 -20.25
CA GLY A 35 -27.92 -34.20 -20.07
C GLY A 35 -26.90 -33.75 -19.04
N TYR A 36 -27.14 -34.10 -17.77
CA TYR A 36 -26.18 -34.02 -16.67
C TYR A 36 -24.88 -34.73 -17.09
N SER A 37 -23.84 -33.94 -17.38
CA SER A 37 -22.53 -34.43 -17.79
C SER A 37 -21.55 -33.98 -16.74
N LYS A 38 -20.83 -34.94 -16.15
CA LYS A 38 -19.76 -34.74 -15.17
C LYS A 38 -18.77 -33.72 -15.74
N GLU A 39 -18.88 -32.47 -15.32
CA GLU A 39 -18.01 -31.40 -15.78
C GLU A 39 -16.62 -31.65 -15.19
N VAL A 40 -15.76 -32.24 -16.02
CA VAL A 40 -14.35 -31.85 -16.05
C VAL A 40 -14.39 -30.33 -16.21
N GLN A 41 -14.21 -29.60 -15.12
CA GLN A 41 -14.10 -28.15 -15.16
C GLN A 41 -12.81 -27.84 -15.94
N VAL A 42 -12.94 -27.78 -17.26
CA VAL A 42 -12.09 -26.96 -18.11
C VAL A 42 -12.44 -25.54 -17.69
N SER A 43 -11.75 -25.07 -16.66
CA SER A 43 -11.80 -23.67 -16.25
C SER A 43 -11.54 -22.85 -17.50
N LYS A 44 -12.54 -22.06 -17.90
CA LYS A 44 -12.35 -20.97 -18.85
C LYS A 44 -11.26 -20.10 -18.24
N GLU A 45 -10.05 -20.28 -18.73
CA GLU A 45 -8.85 -19.64 -18.22
C GLU A 45 -8.89 -18.19 -18.71
N GLY A 46 -9.66 -17.36 -17.99
CA GLY A 46 -9.44 -15.92 -17.99
C GLY A 46 -8.20 -15.60 -17.16
N ASP A 47 -7.71 -14.36 -17.26
CA ASP A 47 -6.58 -13.90 -16.46
C ASP A 47 -6.85 -14.10 -14.96
N LYS A 48 -6.05 -14.96 -14.35
CA LYS A 48 -6.10 -15.24 -12.92
C LYS A 48 -5.11 -14.31 -12.21
N VAL A 49 -5.64 -13.42 -11.37
CA VAL A 49 -4.82 -12.54 -10.54
C VAL A 49 -4.65 -13.18 -9.16
N GLU A 50 -3.41 -13.42 -8.75
CA GLU A 50 -3.07 -13.91 -7.41
C GLU A 50 -2.32 -12.84 -6.62
N ILE A 51 -2.57 -12.78 -5.30
CA ILE A 51 -1.81 -11.92 -4.39
C ILE A 51 -0.40 -12.50 -4.23
N SER A 52 0.61 -11.66 -4.46
CA SER A 52 2.01 -12.06 -4.31
C SER A 52 2.31 -12.56 -2.88
N ALA A 53 3.22 -13.52 -2.77
CA ALA A 53 3.64 -14.06 -1.47
C ALA A 53 4.20 -12.96 -0.55
N GLU A 54 4.84 -11.95 -1.12
CA GLU A 54 5.37 -10.79 -0.39
C GLU A 54 4.25 -9.93 0.20
N ALA A 55 3.20 -9.64 -0.58
CA ALA A 55 2.06 -8.86 -0.11
C ALA A 55 1.32 -9.56 1.04
N ARG A 56 1.22 -10.89 1.00
CA ARG A 56 0.65 -11.68 2.12
C ARG A 56 1.49 -11.59 3.38
N LYS A 57 2.82 -11.70 3.27
CA LYS A 57 3.74 -11.55 4.40
C LYS A 57 3.67 -10.15 5.01
N LEU A 58 3.61 -9.12 4.19
CA LEU A 58 3.43 -7.73 4.66
C LEU A 58 2.11 -7.54 5.40
N GLN A 59 1.03 -8.15 4.92
CA GLN A 59 -0.25 -8.08 5.61
C GLN A 59 -0.20 -8.74 7.00
N GLU A 60 0.54 -9.84 7.13
CA GLU A 60 0.75 -10.55 8.40
C GLU A 60 1.62 -9.73 9.38
N THR A 61 2.69 -9.09 8.91
CA THR A 61 3.50 -8.22 9.77
C THR A 61 2.74 -6.98 10.21
N LEU A 62 1.92 -6.39 9.33
CA LEU A 62 1.11 -5.23 9.69
C LEU A 62 0.00 -5.59 10.70
N SER A 63 -0.61 -6.76 10.58
CA SER A 63 -1.68 -7.19 11.49
C SER A 63 -1.13 -7.48 12.89
N THR A 64 0.03 -8.11 12.99
CA THR A 64 0.73 -8.36 14.26
C THR A 64 1.15 -7.07 14.95
N LEU A 65 1.83 -6.17 14.23
CA LEU A 65 2.20 -4.85 14.77
C LEU A 65 1.00 -4.03 15.23
N LYS A 66 -0.12 -4.07 14.48
CA LYS A 66 -1.36 -3.38 14.89
C LYS A 66 -1.95 -3.95 16.17
N ALA A 67 -1.88 -5.27 16.37
CA ALA A 67 -2.32 -5.91 17.59
C ALA A 67 -1.42 -5.54 18.78
N GLU A 68 -0.11 -5.49 18.58
CA GLU A 68 0.85 -5.05 19.59
C GLU A 68 0.61 -3.60 20.00
N ILE A 69 0.41 -2.69 19.04
CA ILE A 69 0.07 -1.29 19.31
C ILE A 69 -1.21 -1.17 20.13
N LYS A 70 -2.22 -2.00 19.84
CA LYS A 70 -3.49 -2.00 20.59
C LYS A 70 -3.31 -2.45 22.04
N ASN A 71 -2.32 -3.30 22.31
CA ASN A 71 -2.01 -3.79 23.64
C ASN A 71 -1.01 -2.89 24.39
N MET A 72 -0.48 -1.85 23.74
CA MET A 72 0.38 -0.89 24.42
C MET A 72 -0.45 -0.05 25.40
N PRO A 73 0.11 0.26 26.59
CA PRO A 73 -0.55 1.16 27.50
C PRO A 73 -0.63 2.57 26.88
N ASP A 74 -1.79 3.20 27.00
CA ASP A 74 -2.03 4.58 26.54
C ASP A 74 -1.05 5.57 27.17
N VAL A 75 -0.65 5.30 28.42
CA VAL A 75 0.32 6.10 29.17
C VAL A 75 1.60 5.28 29.37
N ARG A 76 2.70 5.76 28.81
CA ARG A 76 4.04 5.19 29.04
C ARG A 76 4.60 5.79 30.34
N GLU A 77 4.19 5.22 31.47
CA GLU A 77 4.54 5.69 32.82
C GLU A 77 6.04 5.97 33.02
N GLU A 78 6.92 5.16 32.43
CA GLU A 78 8.36 5.39 32.43
C GLU A 78 8.74 6.78 31.88
N LYS A 79 8.21 7.12 30.69
CA LYS A 79 8.46 8.42 30.05
C LYS A 79 7.86 9.57 30.84
N VAL A 80 6.69 9.35 31.45
CA VAL A 80 6.05 10.36 32.29
C VAL A 80 6.89 10.65 33.53
N LYS A 81 7.46 9.61 34.17
CA LYS A 81 8.36 9.77 35.31
C LYS A 81 9.63 10.53 34.94
N ASP A 82 10.26 10.19 33.82
CA ASP A 82 11.45 10.90 33.33
C ASP A 82 11.16 12.38 33.05
N VAL A 83 10.05 12.67 32.35
CA VAL A 83 9.63 14.05 32.08
C VAL A 83 9.36 14.82 33.38
N LYS A 84 8.68 14.21 34.37
CA LYS A 84 8.46 14.84 35.68
C LYS A 84 9.77 15.18 36.38
N ALA A 85 10.73 14.25 36.41
CA ALA A 85 12.04 14.50 37.01
C ALA A 85 12.78 15.66 36.33
N ARG A 86 12.66 15.78 34.99
CA ARG A 86 13.27 16.89 34.24
C ARG A 86 12.60 18.24 34.48
N ILE A 87 11.29 18.25 34.72
CA ILE A 87 10.55 19.45 35.12
C ILE A 87 10.99 19.88 36.52
N GLU A 88 11.06 18.96 37.48
CA GLU A 88 11.52 19.21 38.85
C GLU A 88 12.98 19.70 38.89
N ALA A 89 13.83 19.18 38.01
CA ALA A 89 15.21 19.63 37.84
C ALA A 89 15.35 21.06 37.25
N GLY A 90 14.25 21.72 36.89
CA GLY A 90 14.26 23.08 36.36
C GLY A 90 14.84 23.19 34.95
N ILE A 91 14.91 22.09 34.20
CA ILE A 91 15.44 22.05 32.82
C ILE A 91 14.55 22.88 31.87
N TYR A 92 13.27 23.05 32.22
CA TYR A 92 12.30 23.79 31.44
C TYR A 92 11.90 25.08 32.14
N ASP A 93 11.98 26.19 31.41
CA ASP A 93 11.40 27.47 31.83
C ASP A 93 9.88 27.45 31.53
N PRO A 94 9.01 27.49 32.57
CA PRO A 94 7.56 27.41 32.39
C PRO A 94 7.00 28.55 31.54
N ASP A 95 7.57 29.75 31.58
CA ASP A 95 7.08 30.90 30.82
C ASP A 95 7.40 30.77 29.33
N ALA A 96 8.59 30.25 29.02
CA ALA A 96 9.00 29.97 27.65
C ALA A 96 8.13 28.87 27.03
N VAL A 97 7.90 27.77 27.75
CA VAL A 97 7.05 26.66 27.31
C VAL A 97 5.61 27.13 27.08
N THR A 98 5.06 27.93 28.00
CA THR A 98 3.69 28.47 27.86
C THR A 98 3.54 29.30 26.58
N LYS A 99 4.52 30.16 26.28
CA LYS A 99 4.51 30.98 25.05
C LYS A 99 4.64 30.13 23.78
N GLU A 100 5.46 29.08 23.81
CA GLU A 100 5.64 28.18 22.68
C GLU A 100 4.39 27.35 22.41
N VAL A 101 3.74 26.85 23.46
CA VAL A 101 2.46 26.14 23.37
C VAL A 101 1.38 27.06 22.81
N ALA A 102 1.26 28.29 23.33
CA ALA A 102 0.30 29.27 22.83
C ALA A 102 0.52 29.59 21.33
N ARG A 103 1.77 29.74 20.90
CA ARG A 103 2.11 29.92 19.48
C ARG A 103 1.74 28.69 18.64
N SER A 104 2.03 27.49 19.14
CA SER A 104 1.73 26.24 18.44
C SER A 104 0.23 26.06 18.26
N ILE A 105 -0.57 26.35 19.28
CA ILE A 105 -2.03 26.31 19.20
C ILE A 105 -2.55 27.32 18.17
N LYS A 106 -2.07 28.57 18.22
CA LYS A 106 -2.42 29.60 17.22
C LYS A 106 -2.05 29.17 15.78
N ASN A 107 -0.89 28.54 15.60
CA ASN A 107 -0.43 28.12 14.27
C ASN A 107 -1.10 26.83 13.78
N SER A 108 -1.65 26.02 14.69
CA SER A 108 -2.35 24.78 14.35
C SER A 108 -3.74 24.98 13.73
N GLY A 109 -4.27 26.22 13.76
CA GLY A 109 -5.59 26.53 13.22
C GLY A 109 -6.75 25.96 14.04
N LEU A 110 -6.50 25.51 15.27
CA LEU A 110 -7.52 25.06 16.23
C LEU A 110 -8.32 26.24 16.83
N ILE A 111 -7.81 27.47 16.70
CA ILE A 111 -8.44 28.73 17.11
C ILE A 111 -8.10 29.84 16.11
#